data_AF-A0A3C0W283-F1
#
_entry.id   AF-A0A3C0W283-F1
#
_cell.length_a   1.000
_cell.length_b   1.000
_cell.length_c   1.000
_cell.angle_alpha   90.00
_cell.angle_beta   90.00
_cell.angle_gamma   90.00
#
_symmetry.space_group_name_H-M   'P 1'
#
loop_
_entity.id
_entity.type
_entity.pdbx_description
1 polymer ?
#
loop_
_entity_poly.entity_id
_entity_poly.type
_entity_poly.pdbx_seq_one_letter_code
_entity_poly.pdbx_strand_id
1 'polypeptide(L)' 'LYGGTYNLFAHTLPQYGITVRFIDAADPAAIAAHTDERTKAVFCESIGNPLGNVVDFGALADAAHAQGLPLIVDN' A
#
# COMPACT_ATOMS: atom_id res chain seq x y z
N LEU A 1 2.07 8.46 -3.06
CA LEU A 1 2.39 8.55 -1.63
C LEU A 1 3.03 9.88 -1.37
N TYR A 2 2.42 10.70 -0.51
CA TYR A 2 3.06 11.88 0.06
C TYR A 2 4.46 11.54 0.62
N GLY A 3 5.42 12.45 0.44
CA GLY A 3 6.83 12.21 0.81
C GLY A 3 7.02 11.89 2.30
N GLY A 4 6.21 12.47 3.19
CA GLY A 4 6.21 12.14 4.62
C GLY A 4 5.79 10.69 4.90
N THR A 5 4.73 10.23 4.24
CA THR A 5 4.24 8.84 4.34
C THR A 5 5.26 7.86 3.77
N TYR A 6 5.87 8.20 2.64
CA TYR A 6 6.97 7.41 2.09
C TYR A 6 8.13 7.29 3.08
N ASN A 7 8.57 8.39 3.70
CA ASN A 7 9.65 8.37 4.69
C ASN A 7 9.30 7.54 5.93
N LEU A 8 8.08 7.69 6.44
CA LEU A 8 7.57 6.87 7.55
C LEU A 8 7.70 5.38 7.22
N PHE A 9 7.24 4.98 6.03
CA PHE A 9 7.24 3.57 5.60
C PHE A 9 8.63 3.04 5.25
N ALA A 10 9.46 3.83 4.56
CA ALA A 10 10.77 3.40 4.07
C ALA A 10 11.85 3.43 5.17
N HIS A 11 11.72 4.30 6.17
CA HIS A 11 12.80 4.57 7.12
C HIS A 11 12.41 4.40 8.59
N THR A 12 11.24 4.88 9.00
CA THR A 12 10.86 4.87 10.42
C THR A 12 10.27 3.53 10.86
N LEU A 13 9.29 2.99 10.14
CA LEU A 13 8.64 1.72 10.48
C LEU A 13 9.62 0.52 10.52
N PRO A 14 10.58 0.39 9.59
CA PRO A 14 11.58 -0.68 9.66
C PRO A 14 12.43 -0.66 10.94
N GLN A 15 12.70 0.52 11.51
CA GLN A 15 13.43 0.64 12.79
C GLN A 15 12.63 0.09 13.97
N TYR A 16 11.31 0.02 13.85
CA TYR A 16 10.41 -0.62 14.83
C TYR A 16 10.07 -2.07 14.49
N GLY A 17 10.79 -2.69 13.54
CA GLY A 17 10.58 -4.08 13.14
C GLY A 17 9.33 -4.31 12.28
N ILE A 18 8.75 -3.24 11.71
CA ILE A 18 7.62 -3.32 10.79
C ILE A 18 8.16 -3.28 9.36
N THR A 19 7.99 -4.38 8.62
CA THR A 19 8.36 -4.47 7.21
C THR A 19 7.34 -3.76 6.34
N VAL A 20 7.79 -2.90 5.44
CA VAL A 20 6.97 -2.31 4.38
C VAL A 20 7.49 -2.77 3.03
N ARG A 21 6.57 -3.15 2.14
CA ARG A 21 6.85 -3.54 0.76
C ARG A 21 6.10 -2.57 -0.15
N PHE A 22 6.83 -1.91 -1.05
CA PHE A 22 6.26 -0.99 -2.03
C PHE A 22 5.96 -1.74 -3.32
N ILE A 23 4.78 -1.50 -3.90
CA ILE A 23 4.34 -2.06 -5.18
C ILE A 23 3.87 -0.93 -6.10
N ASP A 24 3.80 -1.21 -7.40
CA ASP A 24 3.13 -0.31 -8.34
C ASP A 24 1.61 -0.41 -8.15
N ALA A 25 0.94 0.72 -7.95
CA ALA A 25 -0.52 0.75 -7.80
C ALA A 25 -1.25 0.40 -9.10
N ALA A 26 -0.57 0.46 -10.26
CA ALA A 26 -1.09 -0.02 -11.53
C ALA A 26 -1.08 -1.56 -11.66
N ASP A 27 -0.46 -2.28 -10.71
CA ASP A 27 -0.43 -3.75 -10.66
C ASP A 27 -1.00 -4.29 -9.34
N PRO A 28 -2.33 -4.34 -9.16
CA PRO A 28 -2.95 -4.92 -7.98
C PRO A 28 -2.59 -6.39 -7.73
N ALA A 29 -2.21 -7.15 -8.76
CA ALA A 29 -1.81 -8.56 -8.60
C ALA A 29 -0.50 -8.68 -7.79
N ALA A 30 0.33 -7.63 -7.77
CA ALA A 30 1.53 -7.56 -6.95
C ALA A 30 1.22 -7.66 -5.44
N ILE A 31 0.01 -7.33 -4.99
CA ILE A 31 -0.40 -7.48 -3.58
C ILE A 31 -0.24 -8.94 -3.15
N ALA A 32 -0.76 -9.89 -3.92
CA ALA A 32 -0.69 -11.31 -3.59
C ALA A 32 0.77 -11.82 -3.57
N ALA A 33 1.60 -11.36 -4.51
CA ALA A 33 3.02 -11.73 -4.59
C ALA A 33 3.86 -11.20 -3.42
N HIS A 34 3.41 -10.11 -2.77
CA HIS A 34 4.12 -9.47 -1.66
C HIS A 34 3.43 -9.65 -0.30
N THR A 35 2.37 -10.46 -0.24
CA THR A 35 1.66 -10.77 0.99
C THR A 35 2.18 -12.06 1.62
N ASP A 36 2.34 -12.03 2.93
CA ASP A 36 2.69 -13.16 3.79
C ASP A 36 1.83 -13.16 5.07
N GLU A 37 1.98 -14.17 5.92
CA GLU A 37 1.19 -14.32 7.15
C GLU A 37 1.36 -13.17 8.16
N ARG A 38 2.42 -12.37 7.99
CA ARG A 38 2.73 -11.21 8.84
C ARG A 38 2.13 -9.92 8.29
N THR A 39 1.70 -9.90 7.04
CA THR A 39 1.06 -8.73 6.43
C THR A 39 -0.25 -8.41 7.13
N LYS A 40 -0.54 -7.12 7.37
CA LYS A 40 -1.71 -6.66 8.15
C LYS A 40 -2.61 -5.66 7.45
N ALA A 41 -2.13 -4.97 6.43
CA ALA A 41 -2.92 -4.00 5.67
C ALA A 41 -2.25 -3.70 4.33
N VAL A 42 -3.06 -3.22 3.39
CA VAL A 42 -2.61 -2.51 2.18
C VAL A 42 -2.91 -1.03 2.37
N PHE A 43 -2.01 -0.15 1.94
CA PHE A 43 -2.16 1.30 2.06
C PHE A 43 -2.00 1.98 0.70
N CYS A 44 -2.89 2.91 0.36
CA CYS A 44 -2.74 3.79 -0.79
C CYS A 44 -3.15 5.23 -0.47
N GLU A 45 -2.78 6.14 -1.36
CA GLU A 45 -3.23 7.54 -1.36
C GLU A 45 -4.22 7.72 -2.51
N SER A 46 -5.31 8.46 -2.29
CA SER A 46 -6.38 8.58 -3.28
C SER A 46 -5.94 9.33 -4.53
N ILE A 47 -5.14 10.38 -4.35
CA ILE A 47 -4.52 11.16 -5.40
C ILE A 47 -3.03 11.27 -5.07
N GLY A 48 -2.18 10.62 -5.88
CA GLY A 48 -0.74 10.66 -5.68
C GLY A 48 -0.17 12.07 -5.81
N ASN A 49 0.50 12.57 -4.78
CA ASN A 49 1.21 13.84 -4.84
C ASN A 49 2.67 13.64 -5.29
N PRO A 50 3.23 14.40 -6.27
CA PRO A 50 2.66 15.56 -6.99
C PRO A 50 2.02 15.24 -8.35
N LEU A 51 2.03 13.98 -8.78
CA LEU A 51 1.67 13.59 -10.15
C LEU A 51 0.15 13.57 -10.42
N GLY A 52 -0.69 13.63 -9.39
CA GLY A 52 -2.15 13.63 -9.50
C GLY A 52 -2.74 12.30 -9.95
N ASN A 53 -1.99 11.20 -9.89
CA ASN A 53 -2.46 9.90 -10.34
C ASN A 53 -3.50 9.33 -9.37
N VAL A 54 -4.61 8.83 -9.92
CA VAL A 54 -5.68 8.19 -9.16
C VAL A 54 -5.52 6.67 -9.27
N VAL A 55 -5.63 5.99 -8.15
CA VAL A 55 -5.58 4.52 -8.09
C VAL A 55 -6.97 3.92 -8.33
N ASP A 56 -7.02 2.71 -8.89
CA ASP A 56 -8.25 1.94 -8.95
C ASP A 56 -8.53 1.32 -7.57
N PHE A 57 -9.35 1.99 -6.77
CA PHE A 57 -9.70 1.52 -5.42
C PHE A 57 -10.42 0.18 -5.44
N GLY A 58 -11.25 -0.09 -6.46
CA GLY A 58 -11.99 -1.34 -6.57
C GLY A 58 -11.03 -2.50 -6.77
N ALA A 59 -10.13 -2.38 -7.76
CA ALA A 59 -9.14 -3.40 -8.03
C ALA A 59 -8.17 -3.63 -6.87
N LEU A 60 -7.72 -2.56 -6.18
CA LEU A 60 -6.88 -2.68 -4.99
C LEU A 60 -7.62 -3.31 -3.80
N ALA A 61 -8.89 -2.94 -3.58
CA ALA A 61 -9.70 -3.50 -2.50
C ALA A 61 -9.97 -4.98 -2.73
N ASP A 62 -10.36 -5.37 -3.95
CA ASP A 62 -10.60 -6.77 -4.29
C ASP A 62 -9.33 -7.62 -4.11
N ALA A 63 -8.19 -7.12 -4.58
CA ALA A 63 -6.90 -7.81 -4.42
C ALA A 63 -6.47 -7.91 -2.94
N ALA A 64 -6.66 -6.86 -2.14
CA ALA A 64 -6.38 -6.88 -0.71
C ALA A 64 -7.30 -7.83 0.06
N HIS A 65 -8.61 -7.75 -0.18
CA HIS A 65 -9.62 -8.60 0.47
C HIS A 65 -9.48 -10.07 0.08
N ALA A 66 -9.02 -10.38 -1.14
CA ALA A 66 -8.70 -11.75 -1.54
C ALA A 66 -7.58 -12.37 -0.69
N GLN A 67 -6.73 -11.55 -0.06
CA GLN A 67 -5.71 -11.98 0.91
C GLN A 67 -6.18 -11.86 2.37
N GLY A 68 -7.44 -11.47 2.61
CA GLY A 68 -7.97 -11.22 3.96
C GLY A 68 -7.44 -9.94 4.62
N LEU A 69 -6.91 -9.00 3.84
CA LEU A 69 -6.31 -7.75 4.33
C LEU A 69 -7.25 -6.56 4.13
N PRO A 70 -7.31 -5.60 5.06
CA PRO A 70 -7.98 -4.32 4.84
C PRO A 70 -7.17 -3.42 3.88
N LEU A 71 -7.88 -2.60 3.10
CA LEU A 71 -7.31 -1.47 2.37
C LEU A 71 -7.53 -0.17 3.16
N ILE A 72 -6.44 0.56 3.43
CA ILE A 72 -6.44 1.89 4.04
C ILE A 72 -6.17 2.93 2.94
N VAL A 73 -7.04 3.94 2.84
CA VAL A 73 -6.94 5.01 1.85
C VAL A 73 -6.72 6.34 2.56
N ASP A 74 -5.62 7.02 2.26
CA ASP A 74 -5.37 8.41 2.62
C ASP A 74 -6.01 9.34 1.57
N ASN A 75 -6.79 10.34 1.99
CA ASN A 75 -7.61 11.19 1.11
C ASN A 75 -7.53 12.68 1.49
#